data_AF-A0A949F4J3-F1
#
_entry.id   AF-A0A949F4J3-F1
#
_cell.length_a   1.000
_cell.length_b   1.000
_cell.length_c   1.000
_cell.angle_alpha   90.00
_cell.angle_beta   90.00
_cell.angle_gamma   90.00
#
_symmetry.space_group_name_H-M   'P 1'
#
loop_
_entity.id
_entity.type
_entity.pdbx_description
1 polymer ?
#
loop_
_entity_poly.entity_id
_entity_poly.type
_entity_poly.pdbx_seq_one_letter_code
_entity_poly.pdbx_strand_id
1 'polypeptide(L)'
;MAGIGWNHFRHIRNARDAGIALVYGDNILLKKIDLKQDGVIDIPGKRGFQLRVSESGIRVLHSDCPQQVCVHTGAIRYDGQTIVCLPNRIVVSIEAKKTASVDAVCY
;
A
#
# COMPACT_ATOMS: atom_id res chain seq x y z
N MET A 1 -42.69 -32.44 4.02
CA MET A 1 -41.67 -32.24 5.08
C MET A 1 -40.41 -31.65 4.45
N ALA A 2 -39.86 -30.60 5.06
CA ALA A 2 -38.85 -29.70 4.51
C ALA A 2 -37.44 -30.34 4.43
N GLY A 3 -36.88 -30.40 3.23
CA GLY A 3 -35.45 -30.65 3.00
C GLY A 3 -34.72 -29.34 2.76
N ILE A 4 -34.38 -28.64 3.84
CA ILE A 4 -33.54 -27.44 3.79
C ILE A 4 -32.10 -27.92 3.74
N GLY A 5 -31.40 -27.63 2.64
CA GLY A 5 -29.97 -27.91 2.49
C GLY A 5 -29.36 -26.90 1.55
N TRP A 6 -29.24 -25.65 2.01
CA TRP A 6 -28.57 -24.57 1.30
C TRP A 6 -27.08 -24.89 1.14
N ASN A 7 -26.71 -25.57 0.05
CA ASN A 7 -25.32 -25.75 -0.33
C ASN A 7 -24.99 -24.82 -1.49
N HIS A 8 -24.57 -23.60 -1.17
CA HIS A 8 -23.68 -22.84 -2.05
C HIS A 8 -22.80 -21.95 -1.18
N PHE A 9 -21.69 -22.56 -0.72
CA PHE A 9 -20.54 -21.85 -0.18
C PHE A 9 -19.98 -20.96 -1.30
N ARG A 10 -20.50 -19.74 -1.38
CA ARG A 10 -20.20 -18.79 -2.45
C ARG A 10 -18.81 -18.23 -2.20
N HIS A 11 -17.82 -18.77 -2.90
CA HIS A 11 -16.60 -18.11 -3.37
C HIS A 11 -16.27 -16.79 -2.64
N ILE A 12 -15.53 -16.87 -1.54
CA ILE A 12 -14.77 -15.72 -1.05
C ILE A 12 -13.48 -15.71 -1.86
N ARG A 13 -13.53 -15.14 -3.07
CA ARG A 13 -12.31 -14.65 -3.71
C ARG A 13 -11.84 -13.49 -2.84
N ASN A 14 -11.02 -13.78 -1.84
CA ASN A 14 -10.22 -12.78 -1.17
C ASN A 14 -9.26 -12.23 -2.21
N ALA A 15 -9.73 -11.25 -2.98
CA ALA A 15 -8.86 -10.19 -3.42
C ALA A 15 -8.19 -9.70 -2.14
N ARG A 16 -6.87 -9.88 -2.06
CA ARG A 16 -6.03 -9.27 -1.04
C ARG A 16 -6.23 -7.78 -1.18
N ASP A 17 -7.23 -7.24 -0.48
CA ASP A 17 -7.57 -5.83 -0.43
C ASP A 17 -6.37 -5.15 0.25
N ALA A 18 -5.41 -4.73 -0.58
CA ALA A 18 -4.32 -3.88 -0.18
C ALA A 18 -4.93 -2.66 0.49
N GLY A 19 -4.74 -2.61 1.80
CA GLY A 19 -5.69 -1.94 2.68
C GLY A 19 -5.30 -0.52 2.99
N ILE A 20 -4.01 -0.23 3.01
CA ILE A 20 -3.43 1.08 3.27
C ILE A 20 -1.98 1.08 2.78
N ALA A 21 -1.52 2.24 2.33
CA ALA A 21 -0.11 2.48 2.12
C ALA A 21 0.46 3.39 3.20
N LEU A 22 1.62 2.99 3.71
CA LEU A 22 2.33 3.68 4.75
C LEU A 22 3.57 4.32 4.15
N VAL A 23 3.68 5.63 4.34
CA VAL A 23 4.83 6.40 3.89
C VAL A 23 5.67 6.76 5.10
N TYR A 24 6.89 6.23 5.11
CA TYR A 24 7.91 6.51 6.10
C TYR A 24 8.97 7.44 5.51
N GLY A 25 9.40 8.42 6.30
CA GLY A 25 10.55 9.25 6.00
C GLY A 25 11.49 9.24 7.19
N ASP A 26 12.77 8.99 6.95
CA ASP A 26 13.78 8.86 8.02
C ASP A 26 13.34 7.85 9.12
N ASN A 27 12.70 6.75 8.68
CA ASN A 27 12.11 5.68 9.53
C ASN A 27 10.93 6.10 10.43
N ILE A 28 10.38 7.29 10.23
CA ILE A 28 9.21 7.79 10.96
C ILE A 28 8.00 7.75 10.02
N LEU A 29 6.87 7.23 10.51
CA LEU A 29 5.62 7.23 9.75
C LEU A 29 5.13 8.67 9.55
N LEU A 30 5.19 9.16 8.31
CA LEU A 30 4.76 10.51 7.94
C LEU A 30 3.27 10.55 7.57
N LYS A 31 2.80 9.54 6.83
CA LYS A 31 1.43 9.54 6.30
C LYS A 31 0.91 8.11 6.10
N LYS A 32 -0.38 7.92 6.36
CA LYS A 32 -1.15 6.75 5.95
C LYS A 32 -2.09 7.16 4.82
N ILE A 33 -2.12 6.39 3.76
CA ILE A 33 -2.90 6.66 2.55
C ILE A 33 -3.80 5.46 2.29
N ASP A 34 -5.10 5.68 2.21
CA ASP A 34 -6.04 4.62 1.84
C ASP A 34 -6.00 4.43 0.32
N LEU A 35 -5.84 3.18 -0.15
CA LEU A 35 -5.76 2.87 -1.57
C LEU A 35 -7.11 3.05 -2.30
N LYS A 36 -8.20 3.27 -1.55
CA LYS A 36 -9.54 3.51 -2.11
C LYS A 36 -9.73 4.91 -2.69
N GLN A 37 -8.88 5.86 -2.33
CA GLN A 37 -8.97 7.24 -2.81
C GLN A 37 -7.90 7.50 -3.87
N ASP A 38 -8.32 7.96 -5.05
CA ASP A 38 -7.42 8.47 -6.07
C ASP A 38 -6.98 9.90 -5.75
N GLY A 39 -5.72 10.22 -6.08
CA GLY A 39 -5.19 11.56 -5.86
C GLY A 39 -3.68 11.65 -5.93
N VAL A 40 -3.19 12.88 -5.94
CA VAL A 40 -1.76 13.19 -5.83
C VAL A 40 -1.48 13.69 -4.41
N ILE A 41 -0.46 13.13 -3.78
CA ILE A 41 -0.12 13.39 -2.39
C ILE A 41 1.35 13.79 -2.33
N ASP A 42 1.58 15.00 -1.82
CA ASP A 42 2.91 15.50 -1.49
C ASP A 42 3.33 15.04 -0.09
N ILE A 43 4.59 14.62 0.03
CA ILE A 43 5.14 14.15 1.31
C ILE A 43 5.79 15.32 2.06
N PRO A 44 5.29 15.65 3.26
CA PRO A 44 5.87 16.73 4.06
C PRO A 44 7.30 16.37 4.48
N GLY A 45 8.22 17.35 4.38
CA GLY A 45 9.61 17.20 4.80
C GLY A 45 10.60 16.79 3.68
N LYS A 46 10.11 16.43 2.49
CA LYS A 46 10.95 16.14 1.31
C LYS A 46 10.42 16.95 0.13
N ARG A 47 11.01 18.12 -0.12
CA ARG A 47 10.69 18.93 -1.30
C ARG A 47 11.01 18.12 -2.55
N GLY A 48 10.04 18.01 -3.47
CA GLY A 48 10.21 17.28 -4.73
C GLY A 48 9.93 15.78 -4.65
N PHE A 49 9.08 15.30 -3.74
CA PHE A 49 8.62 13.91 -3.75
C PHE A 49 7.09 13.82 -3.79
N GLN A 50 6.54 13.46 -4.96
CA GLN A 50 5.11 13.38 -5.21
C GLN A 50 4.68 11.94 -5.47
N LEU A 51 3.64 11.51 -4.77
CA LEU A 51 3.01 10.21 -4.95
C LEU A 51 1.67 10.36 -5.65
N ARG A 52 1.36 9.43 -6.56
CA ARG A 52 0.03 9.32 -7.15
C ARG A 52 -0.60 8.01 -6.75
N VAL A 53 -1.80 8.11 -6.20
CA VAL A 53 -2.68 7.00 -5.85
C VAL A 53 -3.75 6.90 -6.91
N SER A 54 -4.03 5.68 -7.35
CA SER A 54 -5.01 5.37 -8.39
C SER A 54 -5.49 3.93 -8.22
N GLU A 55 -6.48 3.49 -9.00
CA GLU A 55 -6.94 2.10 -9.02
C GLU A 55 -5.82 1.09 -9.37
N SER A 56 -4.83 1.55 -10.13
CA SER A 56 -3.63 0.76 -10.47
C SER A 56 -2.65 0.59 -9.31
N GLY A 57 -2.85 1.32 -8.21
CA GLY A 57 -1.98 1.36 -7.05
C GLY A 57 -1.32 2.72 -6.83
N ILE A 58 -0.21 2.69 -6.09
CA ILE A 58 0.59 3.87 -5.74
C ILE A 58 1.88 3.86 -6.53
N ARG A 59 2.20 5.00 -7.13
CA ARG A 59 3.46 5.23 -7.84
C ARG A 59 4.07 6.56 -7.45
N VAL A 60 5.38 6.68 -7.62
CA VAL A 60 6.06 7.97 -7.53
C VAL A 60 5.85 8.72 -8.84
N LEU A 61 5.28 9.91 -8.78
CA LEU A 61 5.05 10.78 -9.94
C LEU A 61 6.26 11.67 -10.21
N HIS A 62 6.91 12.15 -9.15
CA HIS A 62 8.12 12.97 -9.23
C HIS A 62 9.01 12.69 -8.02
N SER A 63 10.32 12.66 -8.24
CA SER A 63 11.33 12.57 -7.18
C SER A 63 12.56 13.38 -7.58
N ASP A 64 13.07 14.23 -6.69
CA ASP A 64 14.32 14.98 -6.89
C ASP A 64 15.60 14.12 -6.70
N CYS A 65 15.51 12.79 -6.82
CA CYS A 65 16.64 11.89 -6.58
C CYS A 65 17.42 11.60 -7.87
N PRO A 66 18.76 11.55 -7.86
CA PRO A 66 19.55 11.39 -9.09
C PRO A 66 19.36 10.02 -9.75
N GLN A 67 19.03 9.00 -8.96
CA GLN A 67 18.90 7.64 -9.47
C GLN A 67 17.52 7.35 -10.07
N GLN A 68 16.49 8.14 -9.75
CA GLN A 68 15.11 7.95 -10.22
C GLN A 68 14.53 6.53 -10.01
N VAL A 69 15.18 5.66 -9.21
CA VAL A 69 14.82 4.23 -9.05
C VAL A 69 13.37 4.09 -8.58
N CYS A 70 12.95 4.95 -7.66
CA CYS A 70 11.58 4.96 -7.13
C CYS A 70 10.53 5.36 -8.18
N VAL A 71 10.90 6.17 -9.18
CA VAL A 71 10.04 6.53 -10.31
C VAL A 71 9.99 5.37 -11.30
N HIS A 72 11.14 4.75 -11.59
CA HIS A 72 11.24 3.60 -12.50
C HIS A 72 10.62 2.30 -11.94
N THR A 73 10.45 2.18 -10.63
CA THR A 73 9.80 1.01 -9.99
C THR A 73 8.35 0.84 -10.46
N GLY A 74 7.66 1.93 -10.80
CA GLY A 74 6.28 1.90 -11.27
C GLY A 74 5.25 1.86 -10.13
N ALA A 75 4.04 1.41 -10.45
CA ALA A 75 2.94 1.35 -9.49
C ALA A 75 2.98 0.05 -8.68
N ILE A 76 2.91 0.17 -7.36
CA ILE A 76 2.72 -0.94 -6.43
C ILE A 76 1.27 -0.97 -5.96
N ARG A 77 0.71 -2.18 -5.83
CA ARG A 77 -0.70 -2.42 -5.49
C ARG A 77 -0.88 -3.53 -4.48
N TYR A 78 0.04 -4.49 -4.42
CA TYR A 78 -0.13 -5.71 -3.62
C TYR A 78 0.53 -5.57 -2.25
N ASP A 79 0.02 -6.32 -1.27
CA ASP A 79 0.61 -6.38 0.06
C ASP A 79 2.06 -6.88 0.01
N GLY A 80 2.91 -6.31 0.86
CA GLY A 80 4.33 -6.62 0.90
C GLY A 80 5.17 -5.98 -0.22
N GLN A 81 4.54 -5.29 -1.18
CA GLN A 81 5.28 -4.45 -2.13
C GLN A 81 5.73 -3.17 -1.44
N THR A 82 6.94 -2.73 -1.77
CA THR A 82 7.53 -1.52 -1.19
C THR A 82 8.35 -0.78 -2.24
N ILE A 83 8.26 0.55 -2.23
CA ILE A 83 9.14 1.44 -2.98
C ILE A 83 10.09 2.10 -1.98
N VAL A 84 11.39 2.00 -2.24
CA VAL A 84 12.44 2.61 -1.40
C VAL A 84 13.18 3.66 -2.20
N CYS A 85 13.31 4.86 -1.63
CA CYS A 85 14.16 5.92 -2.14
C CYS A 85 15.26 6.18 -1.11
N LEU A 86 16.41 5.51 -1.27
CA LEU A 86 17.56 5.62 -0.36
C LEU A 86 18.09 7.06 -0.18
N PRO A 87 18.33 7.85 -1.25
CA PRO A 87 18.88 9.20 -1.11
C PRO A 87 17.96 10.10 -0.28
N ASN A 88 16.65 9.96 -0.49
CA ASN A 88 15.64 10.69 0.23
C ASN A 88 15.21 9.98 1.52
N ARG A 89 15.73 8.80 1.86
CA ARG A 89 15.31 7.99 3.03
C ARG A 89 13.79 7.85 3.15
N ILE A 90 13.10 7.68 2.01
CA ILE A 90 11.66 7.47 1.96
C ILE A 90 11.39 6.00 1.69
N VAL A 91 10.44 5.43 2.42
CA VAL A 91 9.95 4.07 2.23
C VAL A 91 8.43 4.12 2.11
N VAL A 92 7.89 3.62 1.00
CA VAL A 92 6.44 3.49 0.77
C VAL A 92 6.12 2.02 0.77
N SER A 93 5.37 1.55 1.76
CA SER A 93 4.98 0.13 1.89
C SER A 93 3.47 -0.01 1.81
N ILE A 94 3.01 -1.08 1.17
CA ILE A 94 1.58 -1.45 1.15
C ILE A 94 1.34 -2.55 2.18
N GLU A 95 0.44 -2.28 3.11
CA GLU A 95 -0.04 -3.25 4.07
C GLU A 95 -1.51 -3.58 3.80
N ALA A 96 -1.84 -4.87 3.91
CA ALA A 96 -3.23 -5.29 3.97
C ALA A 96 -3.85 -4.74 5.26
N LYS A 97 -5.11 -4.28 5.19
CA LYS A 97 -5.85 -3.86 6.38
C LYS A 97 -6.12 -5.12 7.18
N LYS A 98 -5.22 -5.47 8.10
CA LYS A 98 -5.38 -6.62 8.99
C LYS A 98 -6.57 -6.29 9.89
N THR A 99 -7.77 -6.76 9.53
CA THR A 99 -8.84 -6.93 10.51
C THR A 99 -8.24 -7.86 11.55
N ALA A 100 -7.98 -7.35 12.75
CA ALA A 100 -7.27 -8.06 13.79
C ALA A 100 -8.02 -9.34 14.18
N SER A 101 -7.64 -10.45 13.57
CA SER A 101 -7.98 -11.80 14.00
C SER A 101 -6.96 -12.79 13.47
N VAL A 102 -5.66 -12.55 13.73
CA VAL A 102 -4.67 -13.63 13.77
C VAL A 102 -3.59 -13.21 14.77
N ASP A 103 -3.77 -13.68 16.01
CA ASP A 103 -2.72 -13.88 17.02
C ASP A 103 -1.56 -14.65 16.38
N ALA A 104 -0.40 -14.01 16.28
CA ALA A 104 0.85 -14.69 16.03
C ALA A 104 1.57 -14.82 17.37
N VAL A 105 1.14 -15.80 18.18
CA VAL A 105 2.01 -16.37 19.22
C VAL A 105 3.08 -17.15 18.47
N CYS A 106 4.32 -16.69 18.54
CA CYS A 106 5.48 -17.49 18.17
C CYS A 106 5.90 -18.29 19.41
N TYR A 107 5.94 -19.62 19.26
CA TYR A 107 6.54 -20.54 20.22
C TYR A 107 8.08 -20.49 20.13
#